data_AF-A0A6P6Y7D7-F1
#
_entry.id   AF-A0A6P6Y7D7-F1
#
_cell.length_a   1.000
_cell.length_b   1.000
_cell.length_c   1.000
_cell.angle_alpha   90.00
_cell.angle_beta   90.00
_cell.angle_gamma   90.00
#
_symmetry.space_group_name_H-M   'P 1'
#
loop_
_entity.id
_entity.type
_entity.pdbx_description
1 polymer ?
#
loop_
_entity_poly.entity_id
_entity_poly.type
_entity_poly.pdbx_seq_one_letter_code
_entity_poly.pdbx_strand_id
1 'polypeptide(L)'
;SCKWTNKQRTLTFCSRGISAVHRHLLEDMKKLMPHSVAEVKWEKSLSLDNIPEAAEMKNCNNVMYFEARKHSDLYMYLAKAVGGPTVKFRVLDAIPMLSTNFLGNCIRNSRPLLVFSKEFGEEPHLKLIKELFVQIIGCPQYHPKSRPFHDHVLLFAWANDGIYVRSYQIYDEQSSNVISRQQLREIGPRFFLVPLRIFDDAFRGKTLWQLAESKRQELKKVNKA
;
A
#
# COMPACT_ATOMS: atom_id res chain seq x y z
N SER A 1 28.59 -5.10 -13.71
CA SER A 1 27.55 -5.68 -12.84
C SER A 1 26.39 -4.71 -12.73
N CYS A 2 25.15 -5.15 -12.90
CA CYS A 2 23.98 -4.27 -12.75
C CYS A 2 23.84 -3.89 -11.26
N LYS A 3 23.92 -2.60 -10.91
CA LYS A 3 23.81 -2.11 -9.51
C LYS A 3 22.40 -2.28 -8.91
N TRP A 4 21.43 -2.68 -9.72
CA TRP A 4 20.06 -2.96 -9.29
C TRP A 4 19.95 -4.38 -8.70
N THR A 5 20.05 -4.47 -7.37
CA THR A 5 20.02 -5.73 -6.62
C THR A 5 18.62 -6.11 -6.15
N ASN A 6 17.82 -5.13 -5.70
CA ASN A 6 16.47 -5.37 -5.19
C ASN A 6 15.41 -5.29 -6.31
N LYS A 7 15.22 -6.38 -7.06
CA LYS A 7 14.23 -6.44 -8.16
C LYS A 7 12.83 -6.72 -7.63
N GLN A 8 12.08 -5.66 -7.33
CA GLN A 8 10.66 -5.75 -6.95
C GLN A 8 9.78 -5.43 -8.15
N ARG A 9 8.71 -6.21 -8.34
CA ARG A 9 7.64 -5.97 -9.33
C ARG A 9 6.31 -6.33 -8.69
N THR A 10 5.42 -5.35 -8.61
CA THR A 10 4.16 -5.49 -7.88
C THR A 10 2.99 -5.53 -8.85
N LEU A 11 2.26 -6.64 -8.86
CA LEU A 11 1.00 -6.75 -9.60
C LEU A 11 -0.08 -5.99 -8.82
N THR A 12 -0.60 -4.89 -9.40
CA THR A 12 -1.53 -3.98 -8.72
C THR A 12 -2.86 -3.88 -9.48
N PHE A 13 -3.93 -4.38 -8.87
CA PHE A 13 -5.24 -4.49 -9.52
C PHE A 13 -6.39 -4.54 -8.52
N CYS A 14 -7.62 -4.61 -9.03
CA CYS A 14 -8.83 -4.58 -8.22
C CYS A 14 -9.91 -5.56 -8.70
N SER A 15 -10.87 -5.86 -7.84
CA SER A 15 -12.07 -6.62 -8.21
C SER A 15 -13.06 -5.78 -9.02
N ARG A 16 -13.99 -6.44 -9.72
CA ARG A 16 -15.20 -5.78 -10.22
C ARG A 16 -16.01 -5.14 -9.07
N GLY A 17 -16.72 -4.06 -9.38
CA GLY A 17 -17.56 -3.33 -8.42
C GLY A 17 -16.85 -2.28 -7.56
N ILE A 18 -15.60 -1.92 -7.90
CA ILE A 18 -14.84 -0.85 -7.22
C ILE A 18 -15.45 0.54 -7.45
N SER A 19 -15.63 1.31 -6.37
CA SER A 19 -16.14 2.68 -6.41
C SER A 19 -15.18 3.64 -7.14
N ALA A 20 -15.65 4.85 -7.45
CA ALA A 20 -14.80 5.86 -8.08
C ALA A 20 -13.61 6.25 -7.19
N VAL A 21 -13.87 6.51 -5.90
CA VAL A 21 -12.85 6.88 -4.91
C VAL A 21 -11.78 5.80 -4.80
N HIS A 22 -12.18 4.54 -4.66
CA HIS A 22 -11.24 3.41 -4.53
C HIS A 22 -10.40 3.20 -5.79
N ARG A 23 -10.96 3.50 -6.97
CA ARG A 23 -10.23 3.46 -8.23
C ARG A 23 -9.17 4.55 -8.30
N HIS A 24 -9.48 5.77 -7.87
CA HIS A 24 -8.48 6.83 -7.77
C HIS A 24 -7.37 6.46 -6.79
N LEU A 25 -7.71 5.89 -5.62
CA LEU A 25 -6.71 5.38 -4.68
C LEU A 25 -5.80 4.33 -5.32
N LEU A 26 -6.35 3.36 -6.07
CA LEU A 26 -5.56 2.36 -6.80
C LEU A 26 -4.60 3.01 -7.80
N GLU A 27 -5.08 3.99 -8.57
CA GLU A 27 -4.25 4.70 -9.55
C GLU A 27 -3.16 5.54 -8.86
N ASP A 28 -3.45 6.12 -7.70
CA ASP A 28 -2.46 6.86 -6.93
C ASP A 28 -1.36 5.93 -6.39
N MET A 29 -1.73 4.75 -5.89
CA MET A 29 -0.74 3.72 -5.51
C MET A 29 0.13 3.29 -6.71
N LYS A 30 -0.45 3.14 -7.91
CA LYS A 30 0.32 2.83 -9.12
C LYS A 30 1.27 3.96 -9.52
N LYS A 31 0.90 5.23 -9.30
CA LYS A 31 1.78 6.39 -9.59
C LYS A 31 2.94 6.48 -8.61
N LEU A 32 2.72 6.13 -7.35
CA LEU A 32 3.74 6.10 -6.29
C LEU A 32 4.73 4.94 -6.49
N MET A 33 4.31 3.84 -7.10
CA MET A 33 5.13 2.64 -7.29
C MET A 33 5.54 2.47 -8.77
N PRO A 34 6.75 2.91 -9.18
CA PRO A 34 7.18 2.82 -10.58
C PRO A 34 7.36 1.38 -11.10
N HIS A 35 7.52 0.43 -10.18
CA HIS A 35 7.59 -1.01 -10.43
C HIS A 35 6.21 -1.71 -10.41
N SER A 36 5.13 -0.93 -10.31
CA SER A 36 3.77 -1.46 -10.39
C SER A 36 3.43 -1.90 -11.81
N VAL A 37 2.76 -3.05 -11.91
CA VAL A 37 2.27 -3.64 -13.15
C VAL A 37 0.76 -3.79 -13.02
N ALA A 38 0.00 -3.26 -13.98
CA ALA A 38 -1.46 -3.33 -13.95
C ALA A 38 -1.97 -4.70 -14.44
N GLU A 39 -3.08 -5.15 -13.86
CA GLU A 39 -3.89 -6.26 -14.35
C GLU A 39 -5.32 -5.80 -14.67
N VAL A 40 -6.01 -6.57 -15.52
CA VAL A 40 -7.46 -6.46 -15.67
C VAL A 40 -8.17 -6.68 -14.33
N LYS A 41 -9.43 -6.24 -14.25
CA LYS A 41 -10.21 -6.38 -13.02
C LYS A 41 -10.49 -7.85 -12.73
N TRP A 42 -10.23 -8.27 -11.51
CA TRP A 42 -10.49 -9.64 -11.05
C TRP A 42 -11.99 -9.95 -11.06
N GLU A 43 -12.33 -11.12 -11.60
CA GLU A 43 -13.69 -11.64 -11.54
C GLU A 43 -13.95 -12.30 -10.18
N LYS A 44 -15.06 -11.95 -9.54
CA LYS A 44 -15.39 -12.45 -8.19
C LYS A 44 -15.73 -13.95 -8.15
N SER A 45 -16.01 -14.54 -9.31
CA SER A 45 -16.20 -15.98 -9.50
C SER A 45 -14.90 -16.78 -9.40
N LEU A 46 -13.75 -16.14 -9.66
CA LEU A 46 -12.44 -16.80 -9.63
C LEU A 46 -11.88 -16.85 -8.20
N SER A 47 -11.28 -17.99 -7.84
CA SER A 47 -10.61 -18.15 -6.55
C SER A 47 -9.44 -17.19 -6.41
N LEU A 48 -9.27 -16.60 -5.22
CA LEU A 48 -8.10 -15.77 -4.92
C LEU A 48 -6.79 -16.59 -4.96
N ASP A 49 -6.86 -17.91 -4.84
CA ASP A 49 -5.73 -18.83 -4.93
C ASP A 49 -5.04 -18.82 -6.31
N ASN A 50 -5.72 -18.31 -7.33
CA ASN A 50 -5.19 -18.20 -8.70
C ASN A 50 -4.46 -16.86 -8.95
N ILE A 51 -4.48 -15.93 -7.98
CA ILE A 51 -3.80 -14.64 -8.10
C ILE A 51 -2.26 -14.80 -8.19
N PRO A 52 -1.60 -15.70 -7.43
CA PRO A 52 -0.18 -15.97 -7.56
C PRO A 52 0.24 -16.35 -8.99
N GLU A 53 -0.56 -17.20 -9.66
CA GLU A 53 -0.32 -17.60 -11.05
C GLU A 53 -0.40 -16.40 -12.00
N ALA A 54 -1.38 -15.51 -11.80
CA ALA A 54 -1.48 -14.26 -12.57
C ALA A 54 -0.26 -13.34 -12.35
N ALA A 55 0.28 -13.30 -11.14
CA ALA A 55 1.51 -12.56 -10.84
C ALA A 55 2.73 -13.19 -11.51
N GLU A 56 2.83 -14.52 -11.54
CA GLU A 56 3.89 -15.27 -12.20
C GLU A 56 3.88 -15.04 -13.72
N MET A 57 2.73 -15.11 -14.37
CA MET A 57 2.58 -14.82 -15.81
C MET A 57 3.08 -13.42 -16.19
N LYS A 58 2.99 -12.45 -15.26
CA LYS A 58 3.52 -11.09 -15.45
C LYS A 58 4.91 -10.87 -14.85
N ASN A 59 5.53 -11.93 -14.33
CA ASN A 59 6.83 -11.91 -13.66
C ASN A 59 6.88 -10.86 -12.54
N CYS A 60 5.84 -10.87 -11.69
CA CYS A 60 5.70 -10.06 -10.49
C CYS A 60 5.93 -10.92 -9.26
N ASN A 61 6.74 -10.43 -8.32
CA ASN A 61 7.04 -11.14 -7.07
C ASN A 61 6.20 -10.65 -5.88
N ASN A 62 5.46 -9.57 -6.08
CA ASN A 62 4.55 -8.97 -5.12
C ASN A 62 3.16 -8.79 -5.72
N VAL A 63 2.14 -8.78 -4.87
CA VAL A 63 0.77 -8.51 -5.25
C VAL A 63 0.15 -7.47 -4.31
N MET A 64 -0.53 -6.50 -4.91
CA MET A 64 -1.41 -5.55 -4.26
C MET A 64 -2.81 -5.65 -4.89
N TYR A 65 -3.73 -6.30 -4.20
CA TYR A 65 -5.08 -6.54 -4.69
C TYR A 65 -6.14 -5.80 -3.87
N PHE A 66 -7.01 -5.06 -4.55
CA PHE A 66 -8.12 -4.33 -3.95
C PHE A 66 -9.45 -5.07 -4.19
N GLU A 67 -10.05 -5.61 -3.12
CA GLU A 67 -11.34 -6.29 -3.18
C GLU A 67 -12.46 -5.33 -2.72
N ALA A 68 -13.35 -4.98 -3.63
CA ALA A 68 -14.54 -4.20 -3.34
C ALA A 68 -15.74 -5.12 -3.01
N ARG A 69 -16.33 -4.95 -1.84
CA ARG A 69 -17.54 -5.68 -1.41
C ARG A 69 -18.69 -4.69 -1.23
N LYS A 70 -19.90 -5.12 -1.60
CA LYS A 70 -21.15 -4.32 -1.47
C LYS A 70 -21.04 -2.88 -2.02
N HIS A 71 -20.14 -2.63 -2.97
CA HIS A 71 -19.86 -1.32 -3.57
C HIS A 71 -19.35 -0.21 -2.63
N SER A 72 -19.33 -0.43 -1.31
CA SER A 72 -18.86 0.53 -0.29
C SER A 72 -17.61 0.05 0.45
N ASP A 73 -17.50 -1.25 0.74
CA ASP A 73 -16.39 -1.79 1.53
C ASP A 73 -15.18 -2.07 0.64
N LEU A 74 -14.00 -1.65 1.10
CA LEU A 74 -12.73 -1.92 0.45
C LEU A 74 -11.82 -2.74 1.35
N TYR A 75 -11.29 -3.84 0.79
CA TYR A 75 -10.23 -4.62 1.40
C TYR A 75 -9.00 -4.55 0.50
N MET A 76 -7.83 -4.50 1.13
CA MET A 76 -6.54 -4.51 0.45
C MET A 76 -5.78 -5.75 0.88
N TYR A 77 -5.29 -6.52 -0.08
CA TYR A 77 -4.43 -7.67 0.14
C TYR A 77 -3.04 -7.30 -0.35
N LEU A 78 -2.07 -7.47 0.52
CA LEU A 78 -0.66 -7.37 0.20
C LEU A 78 -0.04 -8.75 0.36
N ALA A 79 0.62 -9.25 -0.68
CA ALA A 79 1.22 -10.57 -0.65
C ALA A 79 2.56 -10.60 -1.38
N LYS A 80 3.44 -11.49 -0.95
CA LYS A 80 4.47 -12.04 -1.84
C LYS A 80 3.83 -13.10 -2.71
N ALA A 81 4.09 -13.05 -4.02
CA ALA A 81 3.48 -13.98 -4.97
C ALA A 81 3.97 -15.43 -4.74
N VAL A 82 5.23 -15.59 -4.32
CA VAL A 82 5.84 -16.91 -4.06
C VAL A 82 6.02 -17.08 -2.56
N GLY A 83 5.40 -18.11 -1.99
CA GLY A 83 5.57 -18.55 -0.60
C GLY A 83 4.94 -17.65 0.48
N GLY A 84 4.19 -16.61 0.10
CA GLY A 84 3.59 -15.67 1.04
C GLY A 84 4.61 -14.83 1.82
N PRO A 85 4.20 -14.12 2.88
CA PRO A 85 2.86 -14.15 3.49
C PRO A 85 1.85 -13.26 2.74
N THR A 86 0.59 -13.36 3.15
CA THR A 86 -0.48 -12.44 2.72
C THR A 86 -1.07 -11.71 3.91
N VAL A 87 -1.14 -10.38 3.83
CA VAL A 87 -1.83 -9.55 4.82
C VAL A 87 -3.10 -8.97 4.21
N LYS A 88 -4.24 -9.25 4.85
CA LYS A 88 -5.53 -8.68 4.52
C LYS A 88 -5.81 -7.48 5.41
N PHE A 89 -6.00 -6.32 4.80
CA PHE A 89 -6.43 -5.09 5.44
C PHE A 89 -7.86 -4.75 5.06
N ARG A 90 -8.55 -4.04 5.95
CA ARG A 90 -9.70 -3.21 5.60
C ARG A 90 -9.21 -1.79 5.38
N VAL A 91 -9.67 -1.15 4.31
CA VAL A 91 -9.34 0.24 3.99
C VAL A 91 -10.49 1.14 4.40
N LEU A 92 -10.19 2.18 5.16
CA LEU A 92 -11.14 3.19 5.65
C LEU A 92 -10.63 4.59 5.30
N ASP A 93 -11.55 5.57 5.29
CA ASP A 93 -11.27 7.00 5.13
C ASP A 93 -10.33 7.34 3.97
N ALA A 94 -10.52 6.68 2.83
CA ALA A 94 -9.70 6.86 1.65
C ALA A 94 -9.97 8.21 0.96
N ILE A 95 -8.97 9.07 0.95
CA ILE A 95 -8.95 10.36 0.25
C ILE A 95 -7.85 10.29 -0.83
N PRO A 96 -8.21 10.22 -2.12
CA PRO A 96 -7.25 10.16 -3.22
C PRO A 96 -6.46 11.47 -3.40
N MET A 97 -5.31 11.41 -4.07
CA MET A 97 -4.44 12.56 -4.39
C MET A 97 -5.17 13.67 -5.18
N LEU A 98 -6.17 13.31 -5.99
CA LEU A 98 -6.95 14.27 -6.78
C LEU A 98 -7.87 15.17 -5.92
N SER A 99 -8.03 14.87 -4.63
CA SER A 99 -8.86 15.67 -3.72
C SER A 99 -8.31 17.09 -3.59
N THR A 100 -9.20 18.09 -3.57
CA THR A 100 -8.89 19.51 -3.35
C THR A 100 -8.29 19.81 -1.97
N ASN A 101 -8.28 18.83 -1.06
CA ASN A 101 -7.72 18.97 0.28
C ASN A 101 -6.18 19.02 0.29
N PHE A 102 -5.53 18.60 -0.80
CA PHE A 102 -4.08 18.50 -0.88
C PHE A 102 -3.50 19.63 -1.74
N LEU A 103 -2.51 20.33 -1.20
CA LEU A 103 -1.91 21.53 -1.82
C LEU A 103 -0.50 21.28 -2.37
N GLY A 104 0.05 20.09 -2.16
CA GLY A 104 1.39 19.72 -2.64
C GLY A 104 1.34 18.79 -3.85
N ASN A 105 2.52 18.50 -4.40
CA ASN A 105 2.69 17.59 -5.52
C ASN A 105 4.02 16.83 -5.39
N CYS A 106 4.14 15.69 -6.06
CA CYS A 106 5.42 14.98 -6.17
C CYS A 106 5.71 14.62 -7.63
N ILE A 107 7.00 14.55 -7.96
CA ILE A 107 7.49 14.06 -9.24
C ILE A 107 7.05 12.61 -9.40
N ARG A 108 6.44 12.31 -10.55
CA ARG A 108 6.08 10.93 -10.86
C ARG A 108 7.32 10.04 -10.86
N ASN A 109 7.21 8.87 -10.23
CA ASN A 109 8.28 7.87 -10.10
C ASN A 109 9.51 8.33 -9.29
N SER A 110 9.40 9.38 -8.48
CA SER A 110 10.41 9.65 -7.47
C SER A 110 10.41 8.57 -6.39
N ARG A 111 11.49 8.52 -5.60
CA ARG A 111 11.67 7.47 -4.60
C ARG A 111 11.16 7.97 -3.25
N PRO A 112 10.05 7.43 -2.71
CA PRO A 112 9.57 7.86 -1.41
C PRO A 112 10.54 7.49 -0.30
N LEU A 113 10.63 8.36 0.70
CA LEU A 113 11.12 7.97 2.02
C LEU A 113 9.98 7.27 2.77
N LEU A 114 10.18 6.01 3.16
CA LEU A 114 9.21 5.29 3.97
C LEU A 114 9.52 5.53 5.45
N VAL A 115 8.59 6.13 6.18
CA VAL A 115 8.73 6.43 7.60
C VAL A 115 7.72 5.60 8.37
N PHE A 116 8.19 4.85 9.36
CA PHE A 116 7.36 3.98 10.19
C PHE A 116 7.39 4.48 11.64
N SER A 117 6.25 4.46 12.31
CA SER A 117 6.20 4.70 13.75
C SER A 117 6.91 3.60 14.54
N LYS A 118 7.21 3.87 15.82
CA LYS A 118 8.04 3.02 16.69
C LYS A 118 7.48 1.61 16.86
N GLU A 119 6.16 1.47 16.87
CA GLU A 119 5.44 0.22 17.13
C GLU A 119 5.75 -0.86 16.09
N PHE A 120 6.09 -0.47 14.86
CA PHE A 120 6.55 -1.40 13.82
C PHE A 120 7.90 -2.08 14.15
N GLY A 121 8.64 -1.57 15.13
CA GLY A 121 9.85 -2.18 15.68
C GLY A 121 9.60 -3.02 16.94
N GLU A 122 8.39 -3.03 17.47
CA GLU A 122 8.05 -3.67 18.75
C GLU A 122 7.24 -4.94 18.50
N GLU A 123 6.08 -4.81 17.86
CA GLU A 123 5.12 -5.90 17.65
C GLU A 123 5.51 -6.85 16.50
N PRO A 124 5.47 -8.19 16.69
CA PRO A 124 5.88 -9.15 15.65
C PRO A 124 5.09 -9.05 14.34
N HIS A 125 3.77 -8.88 14.44
CA HIS A 125 2.90 -8.76 13.27
C HIS A 125 3.14 -7.44 12.51
N LEU A 126 3.47 -6.35 13.23
CA LEU A 126 3.83 -5.08 12.61
C LEU A 126 5.22 -5.12 11.97
N LYS A 127 6.20 -5.81 12.56
CA LYS A 127 7.51 -6.06 11.91
C LYS A 127 7.36 -6.72 10.56
N LEU A 128 6.49 -7.74 10.47
CA LEU A 128 6.19 -8.42 9.21
C LEU A 128 5.52 -7.49 8.21
N ILE A 129 4.53 -6.71 8.66
CA ILE A 129 3.84 -5.73 7.80
C ILE A 129 4.80 -4.65 7.30
N LYS A 130 5.73 -4.17 8.15
CA LYS A 130 6.77 -3.21 7.77
C LYS A 130 7.62 -3.75 6.63
N GLU A 131 8.13 -4.97 6.77
CA GLU A 131 8.96 -5.59 5.73
C GLU A 131 8.18 -5.75 4.41
N LEU A 132 6.91 -6.17 4.51
CA LEU A 132 6.05 -6.29 3.34
C LEU A 132 5.80 -4.93 2.66
N PHE A 133 5.55 -3.86 3.41
CA PHE A 133 5.43 -2.51 2.86
C PHE A 133 6.72 -2.03 2.19
N VAL A 134 7.88 -2.28 2.80
CA VAL A 134 9.17 -1.91 2.22
C VAL A 134 9.38 -2.61 0.87
N GLN A 135 9.06 -3.89 0.76
CA GLN A 135 9.25 -4.64 -0.49
C GLN A 135 8.21 -4.28 -1.56
N ILE A 136 6.96 -4.01 -1.17
CA ILE A 136 5.86 -3.77 -2.11
C ILE A 136 5.81 -2.31 -2.57
N ILE A 137 5.86 -1.37 -1.62
CA ILE A 137 5.67 0.07 -1.85
C ILE A 137 7.01 0.77 -2.06
N GLY A 138 8.07 0.31 -1.41
CA GLY A 138 9.41 0.88 -1.56
C GLY A 138 9.93 0.78 -2.99
N CYS A 139 10.54 1.87 -3.47
CA CYS A 139 11.16 1.88 -4.78
C CYS A 139 12.65 1.51 -4.67
N PRO A 140 13.10 0.40 -5.31
CA PRO A 140 14.49 -0.03 -5.19
C PRO A 140 15.43 0.97 -5.86
N GLN A 141 16.62 1.11 -5.29
CA GLN A 141 17.66 1.97 -5.84
C GLN A 141 18.02 1.49 -7.26
N TYR A 142 18.17 2.44 -8.19
CA TYR A 142 18.47 2.18 -9.60
C TYR A 142 17.38 1.45 -10.39
N HIS A 143 16.13 1.47 -9.93
CA HIS A 143 15.02 0.99 -10.76
C HIS A 143 14.97 1.81 -12.07
N PRO A 144 14.83 1.18 -13.25
CA PRO A 144 14.96 1.87 -14.55
C PRO A 144 14.01 3.05 -14.74
N LYS A 145 12.81 2.99 -14.11
CA LYS A 145 11.80 4.05 -14.18
C LYS A 145 11.90 5.06 -13.04
N SER A 146 12.74 4.82 -12.03
CA SER A 146 12.87 5.69 -10.86
C SER A 146 13.66 6.96 -11.19
N ARG A 147 13.23 8.08 -10.61
CA ARG A 147 14.00 9.32 -10.63
C ARG A 147 15.01 9.31 -9.47
N PRO A 148 16.17 10.00 -9.61
CA PRO A 148 17.20 9.99 -8.58
C PRO A 148 16.81 10.75 -7.31
N PHE A 149 15.81 11.64 -7.38
CA PHE A 149 15.42 12.54 -6.31
C PHE A 149 14.45 11.89 -5.30
N HIS A 150 14.60 12.31 -4.05
CA HIS A 150 13.67 12.07 -2.96
C HIS A 150 12.91 13.38 -2.70
N ASP A 151 11.63 13.41 -3.02
CA ASP A 151 10.78 14.61 -2.95
C ASP A 151 9.51 14.40 -2.13
N HIS A 152 9.25 13.17 -1.65
CA HIS A 152 8.10 12.86 -0.82
C HIS A 152 8.39 11.75 0.19
N VAL A 153 7.57 11.75 1.24
CA VAL A 153 7.57 10.84 2.37
C VAL A 153 6.24 10.11 2.39
N LEU A 154 6.29 8.78 2.51
CA LEU A 154 5.15 7.94 2.86
C LEU A 154 5.27 7.56 4.34
N LEU A 155 4.37 8.10 5.14
CA LEU A 155 4.27 7.87 6.58
C LEU A 155 3.29 6.73 6.87
N PHE A 156 3.75 5.77 7.67
CA PHE A 156 2.95 4.69 8.26
C PHE A 156 2.98 4.85 9.77
N ALA A 157 1.87 5.30 10.36
CA ALA A 157 1.74 5.50 11.79
C ALA A 157 0.72 4.53 12.39
N TRP A 158 1.15 3.74 13.37
CA TRP A 158 0.26 2.85 14.12
C TRP A 158 -0.48 3.61 15.20
N ALA A 159 -1.81 3.59 15.16
CA ALA A 159 -2.67 4.11 16.21
C ALA A 159 -4.08 3.50 16.09
N ASN A 160 -4.78 3.34 17.22
CA ASN A 160 -6.14 2.80 17.27
C ASN A 160 -6.31 1.46 16.51
N ASP A 161 -5.35 0.54 16.70
CA ASP A 161 -5.33 -0.79 16.05
C ASP A 161 -5.32 -0.77 14.52
N GLY A 162 -4.87 0.33 13.94
CA GLY A 162 -4.67 0.42 12.50
C GLY A 162 -3.51 1.33 12.14
N ILE A 163 -3.31 1.45 10.85
CA ILE A 163 -2.16 2.11 10.24
C ILE A 163 -2.70 3.31 9.47
N TYR A 164 -2.38 4.50 9.94
CA TYR A 164 -2.56 5.72 9.16
C TYR A 164 -1.49 5.78 8.07
N VAL A 165 -1.94 5.84 6.83
CA VAL A 165 -1.07 6.06 5.67
C VAL A 165 -1.28 7.47 5.17
N ARG A 166 -0.19 8.24 5.15
CA ARG A 166 -0.17 9.63 4.68
C ARG A 166 1.04 9.87 3.80
N SER A 167 0.89 10.78 2.85
CA SER A 167 1.94 11.14 1.92
C SER A 167 2.20 12.64 1.99
N TYR A 168 3.47 13.01 2.08
CA TYR A 168 3.92 14.39 2.22
C TYR A 168 4.99 14.73 1.20
N GLN A 169 4.87 15.86 0.52
CA GLN A 169 5.94 16.46 -0.26
C GLN A 169 6.96 17.09 0.68
N ILE A 170 8.23 16.88 0.38
CA ILE A 170 9.37 17.60 0.95
C ILE A 170 9.62 18.81 0.05
N TYR A 171 9.52 20.01 0.59
CA TYR A 171 9.78 21.23 -0.16
C TYR A 171 10.59 22.24 0.66
N ASP A 172 11.30 23.11 -0.04
CA ASP A 172 11.99 24.28 0.50
C ASP A 172 11.54 25.50 -0.33
N GLU A 173 10.93 26.49 0.31
CA GLU A 173 10.41 27.70 -0.35
C GLU A 173 11.50 28.47 -1.09
N GLN A 174 12.75 28.43 -0.60
CA GLN A 174 13.88 29.14 -1.19
C GLN A 174 14.72 28.28 -2.12
N SER A 175 14.34 27.01 -2.34
CA SER A 175 15.09 26.05 -3.18
C SER A 175 16.58 25.94 -2.82
N SER A 176 16.91 26.17 -1.55
CA SER A 176 18.28 26.28 -1.04
C SER A 176 18.91 24.92 -0.67
N ASN A 177 18.13 23.84 -0.71
CA ASN A 177 18.52 22.48 -0.31
C ASN A 177 19.07 22.37 1.12
N VAL A 178 18.75 23.35 1.98
CA VAL A 178 19.15 23.35 3.39
C VAL A 178 18.15 22.50 4.19
N ILE A 179 18.63 21.41 4.78
CA ILE A 179 17.79 20.42 5.50
C ILE A 179 16.93 21.08 6.59
N SER A 180 17.49 22.04 7.34
CA SER A 180 16.77 22.72 8.43
C SER A 180 15.59 23.59 7.98
N ARG A 181 15.48 23.89 6.68
CA ARG A 181 14.40 24.69 6.10
C ARG A 181 13.35 23.85 5.39
N GLN A 182 13.57 22.55 5.25
CA GLN A 182 12.63 21.67 4.58
C GLN A 182 11.34 21.55 5.38
N GLN A 183 10.22 21.73 4.70
CA GLN A 183 8.88 21.58 5.24
C GLN A 183 8.15 20.42 4.57
N LEU A 184 7.10 19.94 5.24
CA LEU A 184 6.25 18.87 4.76
C LEU A 184 4.87 19.43 4.41
N ARG A 185 4.38 19.12 3.21
CA ARG A 185 3.02 19.45 2.76
C ARG A 185 2.29 18.19 2.34
N GLU A 186 1.05 18.00 2.79
CA GLU A 186 0.29 16.80 2.45
C GLU A 186 -0.09 16.77 0.97
N ILE A 187 0.12 15.63 0.31
CA ILE A 187 -0.13 15.41 -1.13
C ILE A 187 -1.12 14.27 -1.42
N GLY A 188 -1.40 13.44 -0.42
CA GLY A 188 -2.20 12.24 -0.58
C GLY A 188 -1.49 11.10 -1.33
N PRO A 189 -2.12 9.92 -1.46
CA PRO A 189 -3.41 9.59 -0.85
C PRO A 189 -3.30 9.51 0.67
N ARG A 190 -4.43 9.72 1.34
CA ARG A 190 -4.61 9.51 2.78
C ARG A 190 -5.61 8.40 2.97
N PHE A 191 -5.30 7.41 3.79
CA PHE A 191 -6.23 6.34 4.12
C PHE A 191 -5.81 5.65 5.43
N PHE A 192 -6.74 4.89 6.01
CA PHE A 192 -6.52 4.11 7.22
C PHE A 192 -6.63 2.62 6.90
N LEU A 193 -5.63 1.85 7.30
CA LEU A 193 -5.59 0.40 7.12
C LEU A 193 -5.78 -0.31 8.45
N VAL A 194 -6.82 -1.13 8.55
CA VAL A 194 -7.01 -2.02 9.69
C VAL A 194 -6.54 -3.42 9.30
N PRO A 195 -5.43 -3.94 9.86
CA PRO A 195 -5.00 -5.30 9.59
C PRO A 195 -6.04 -6.27 10.15
N LEU A 196 -6.57 -7.16 9.31
CA LEU A 196 -7.59 -8.13 9.70
C LEU A 196 -6.97 -9.49 9.98
N ARG A 197 -6.12 -9.97 9.07
CA ARG A 197 -5.57 -11.32 9.11
C ARG A 197 -4.27 -11.40 8.33
N ILE A 198 -3.33 -12.22 8.82
CA ILE A 198 -2.10 -12.59 8.14
C ILE A 198 -2.14 -14.09 7.87
N PHE A 199 -1.90 -14.47 6.62
CA PHE A 199 -1.75 -15.85 6.17
C PHE A 199 -0.27 -16.16 5.92
N ASP A 200 0.12 -17.42 6.12
CA ASP A 200 1.50 -17.88 5.86
C ASP A 200 1.84 -17.96 4.38
N ASP A 201 0.87 -18.25 3.50
CA ASP A 201 1.07 -18.38 2.05
C ASP A 201 0.37 -17.25 1.24
N ALA A 202 0.55 -17.26 -0.07
CA ALA A 202 -0.03 -16.32 -1.02
C ALA A 202 -1.54 -16.59 -1.22
N PHE A 203 -2.40 -15.70 -0.72
CA PHE A 203 -3.87 -15.76 -0.73
C PHE A 203 -4.53 -16.99 -0.08
N ARG A 204 -3.74 -17.90 0.49
CA ARG A 204 -4.18 -19.14 1.15
C ARG A 204 -3.34 -19.46 2.39
N GLY A 205 -3.63 -20.60 3.01
CA GLY A 205 -2.81 -21.16 4.08
C GLY A 205 -3.28 -20.84 5.50
N LYS A 206 -2.45 -21.18 6.49
CA LYS A 206 -2.76 -21.05 7.92
C LYS A 206 -2.75 -19.58 8.31
N THR A 207 -3.66 -19.22 9.21
CA THR A 207 -3.66 -17.89 9.82
C THR A 207 -2.53 -17.77 10.84
N LEU A 208 -1.55 -16.92 10.56
CA LEU A 208 -0.44 -16.60 11.46
C LEU A 208 -0.84 -15.59 12.53
N TRP A 209 -1.68 -14.62 12.15
CA TRP A 209 -2.16 -13.59 13.05
C TRP A 209 -3.56 -13.15 12.64
N GLN A 210 -4.36 -12.74 13.63
CA GLN A 210 -5.70 -12.27 13.40
C GLN A 210 -6.09 -11.17 14.38
N LEU A 211 -6.75 -10.13 13.88
CA LEU A 211 -7.38 -9.13 14.73
C LEU A 211 -8.43 -9.79 15.65
N ALA A 212 -8.44 -9.37 16.92
CA ALA A 212 -9.38 -9.85 17.94
C ALA A 212 -10.84 -9.74 17.48
N GLU A 213 -11.66 -10.71 17.91
CA GLU A 213 -13.03 -10.85 17.43
C GLU A 213 -13.94 -9.69 17.89
N SER A 214 -13.76 -9.19 19.10
CA SER A 214 -14.45 -8.00 19.63
C SER A 214 -14.29 -6.80 18.70
N LYS A 215 -13.04 -6.47 18.34
CA LYS A 215 -12.72 -5.35 17.44
C LYS A 215 -13.28 -5.56 16.03
N ARG A 216 -13.31 -6.79 15.54
CA ARG A 216 -13.96 -7.12 14.25
C ARG A 216 -15.47 -6.89 14.29
N GLN A 217 -16.12 -7.15 15.40
CA GLN A 217 -17.55 -6.88 15.57
C GLN A 217 -17.84 -5.39 15.64
N GLU A 218 -17.00 -4.61 16.34
CA GLU A 218 -17.08 -3.14 16.38
C GLU A 218 -16.98 -2.54 14.98
N LEU A 219 -16.00 -2.97 14.19
CA LEU A 219 -15.82 -2.54 12.80
C LEU A 219 -17.05 -2.83 11.92
N LYS A 220 -17.81 -3.90 12.20
CA LYS A 220 -19.06 -4.20 11.48
C LYS A 220 -20.22 -3.28 11.89
N LYS A 221 -20.21 -2.76 13.13
CA LYS A 221 -21.25 -1.86 13.65
C LYS A 221 -21.13 -0.44 13.08
N VAL A 222 -19.90 0.06 12.93
CA VAL A 222 -19.63 1.40 12.34
C VAL A 222 -20.21 1.55 10.93
N ASN A 223 -20.35 0.47 10.15
CA ASN A 223 -20.94 0.51 8.81
C ASN A 223 -22.47 0.49 8.76
N LYS A 224 -23.14 0.23 9.89
CA LYS A 224 -24.60 0.13 9.97
C LYS A 224 -25.26 1.38 10.56
N ALA A 225 -24.46 2.29 11.10
CA ALA A 225 -24.88 3.62 11.54
C ALA A 225 -24.64 4.62 10.40
#